data_AF-A0A1V4SV56-F1
#
_entry.id   AF-A0A1V4SV56-F1
#
_cell.length_a   1.000
_cell.length_b   1.000
_cell.length_c   1.000
_cell.angle_alpha   90.00
_cell.angle_beta   90.00
_cell.angle_gamma   90.00
#
_symmetry.space_group_name_H-M   'P 1'
#
loop_
_entity.id
_entity.type
_entity.pdbx_description
1 polymer ?
#
loop_
_entity_poly.entity_id
_entity_poly.type
_entity_poly.pdbx_seq_one_letter_code
_entity_poly.pdbx_strand_id
1 'polypeptide(L)'
;MKKIFRKGGVLGMEKRDLAFTDYVKGMKYKEIAEKHKVTLATVKGWANRGKWTKKKIEEKNYILIKDSLLNQLEELKENNSIELHYKDLLNDYMSLWKIKNKLIADIEKRGVSVPWSNGKVQSGYKKNESISELLKTNAQMLKILNELNLKPIILKDNDEDIEI
;
A
#
# COMPACT_ATOMS: atom_id res chain seq x y z
N MET A 1 28.24 34.03 -8.29
CA MET A 1 27.50 33.14 -9.21
C MET A 1 26.11 32.88 -8.65
N LYS A 2 25.06 33.36 -9.34
CA LYS A 2 23.67 33.28 -8.90
C LYS A 2 23.18 31.82 -9.00
N LYS A 3 22.76 31.22 -7.88
CA LYS A 3 21.89 30.03 -7.91
C LYS A 3 20.49 30.51 -8.28
N ILE A 4 20.09 30.25 -9.52
CA ILE A 4 18.74 30.53 -10.00
C ILE A 4 17.83 29.45 -9.41
N PHE A 5 17.05 29.81 -8.39
CA PHE A 5 15.93 29.01 -7.92
C PHE A 5 14.79 29.13 -8.94
N ARG A 6 14.45 28.01 -9.60
CA ARG A 6 13.28 27.93 -10.48
C ARG A 6 12.07 27.54 -9.62
N LYS A 7 11.08 28.44 -9.55
CA LYS A 7 9.76 28.24 -8.94
C LYS A 7 8.96 27.18 -9.72
N GLY A 8 8.25 26.31 -9.00
CA GLY A 8 7.00 25.65 -9.41
C GLY A 8 7.08 24.64 -10.56
N GLY A 9 6.95 23.35 -10.25
CA GLY A 9 6.74 22.27 -11.22
C GLY A 9 7.25 20.94 -10.69
N VAL A 10 6.37 19.94 -10.58
CA VAL A 10 6.68 18.58 -10.11
C VAL A 10 7.89 18.03 -10.86
N LEU A 11 8.91 17.61 -10.12
CA LEU A 11 10.15 17.05 -10.63
C LEU A 11 9.83 15.89 -11.59
N GLY A 12 10.27 15.99 -12.84
CA GLY A 12 9.98 15.01 -13.89
C GLY A 12 10.40 13.60 -13.47
N MET A 13 9.41 12.73 -13.28
CA MET A 13 9.62 11.35 -12.87
C MET A 13 10.37 10.59 -13.99
N GLU A 14 11.48 9.93 -13.66
CA GLU A 14 12.23 9.17 -14.66
C GLU A 14 11.39 7.99 -15.20
N LYS A 15 11.62 7.58 -16.45
CA LYS A 15 10.89 6.44 -17.07
C LYS A 15 10.88 5.18 -16.20
N ARG A 16 11.95 4.93 -15.44
CA ARG A 16 12.05 3.78 -14.53
C ARG A 16 11.06 3.86 -13.36
N ASP A 17 10.77 5.07 -12.88
CA ASP A 17 9.89 5.31 -11.74
C ASP A 17 8.41 5.22 -12.17
N LEU A 18 8.11 5.68 -13.40
CA LEU A 18 6.83 5.43 -14.06
C LEU A 18 6.60 3.93 -14.31
N ALA A 19 7.61 3.23 -14.84
CA ALA A 19 7.55 1.78 -15.05
C ALA A 19 7.36 1.00 -13.73
N PHE A 20 7.97 1.46 -12.63
CA PHE A 20 7.73 0.86 -11.32
C PHE A 20 6.31 1.13 -10.81
N THR A 21 5.76 2.31 -11.07
CA THR A 21 4.36 2.63 -10.73
C THR A 21 3.39 1.73 -11.49
N ASP A 22 3.62 1.51 -12.79
CA ASP A 22 2.83 0.57 -13.59
C ASP A 22 2.94 -0.87 -13.09
N TYR A 23 4.13 -1.29 -12.67
CA TYR A 23 4.33 -2.59 -12.04
C TYR A 23 3.55 -2.73 -10.72
N VAL A 24 3.54 -1.69 -9.88
CA VAL A 24 2.75 -1.66 -8.64
C VAL A 24 1.25 -1.75 -8.94
N LYS A 25 0.78 -1.18 -10.06
CA LYS A 25 -0.61 -1.31 -10.55
C LYS A 25 -0.94 -2.71 -11.13
N GLY A 26 0.01 -3.63 -11.15
CA GLY A 26 -0.19 -5.01 -11.59
C GLY A 26 0.12 -5.26 -13.07
N MET A 27 0.66 -4.28 -13.81
CA MET A 27 1.06 -4.49 -15.21
C MET A 27 2.22 -5.48 -15.30
N LYS A 28 2.17 -6.35 -16.30
CA LYS A 28 3.25 -7.30 -16.59
C LYS A 28 4.42 -6.57 -17.25
N TYR A 29 5.64 -7.09 -17.08
CA TYR A 29 6.84 -6.48 -17.67
C TYR A 29 6.76 -6.30 -19.19
N LYS A 30 6.05 -7.19 -19.88
CA LYS A 30 5.81 -7.08 -21.32
C LYS A 30 4.96 -5.85 -21.67
N GLU A 31 3.86 -5.66 -20.95
CA GLU A 31 2.94 -4.52 -21.12
C GLU A 31 3.64 -3.19 -20.76
N ILE A 32 4.46 -3.19 -19.70
CA ILE A 32 5.27 -2.02 -19.31
C ILE A 32 6.30 -1.69 -20.40
N ALA A 33 6.96 -2.69 -20.97
CA ALA A 33 7.94 -2.51 -22.04
C ALA A 33 7.29 -1.86 -23.27
N GLU A 34 6.10 -2.36 -23.67
CA GLU A 34 5.30 -1.81 -24.76
C GLU A 34 4.86 -0.36 -24.46
N LYS A 35 4.27 -0.11 -23.28
CA LYS A 35 3.79 1.22 -22.85
C LYS A 35 4.90 2.28 -22.86
N HIS A 36 6.08 1.95 -22.34
CA HIS A 36 7.21 2.90 -22.23
C HIS A 36 8.12 2.93 -23.46
N LYS A 37 7.79 2.15 -24.50
CA LYS A 37 8.59 1.97 -25.73
C LYS A 37 10.04 1.59 -25.41
N VAL A 38 10.23 0.62 -24.53
CA VAL A 38 11.54 0.07 -24.14
C VAL A 38 11.57 -1.44 -24.30
N THR A 39 12.76 -2.04 -24.32
CA THR A 39 12.87 -3.50 -24.41
C THR A 39 12.45 -4.17 -23.10
N LEU A 40 11.97 -5.42 -23.18
CA LEU A 40 11.73 -6.24 -21.99
C LEU A 40 13.00 -6.40 -21.13
N ALA A 41 14.19 -6.44 -21.75
CA ALA A 41 15.47 -6.50 -21.05
C ALA A 41 15.73 -5.23 -20.22
N THR A 42 15.35 -4.06 -20.73
CA THR A 42 15.43 -2.78 -20.01
C THR A 42 14.56 -2.81 -18.77
N VAL A 43 13.31 -3.26 -18.89
CA VAL A 43 12.37 -3.39 -17.75
C VAL A 43 12.89 -4.39 -16.72
N LYS A 44 13.37 -5.56 -17.15
CA LYS A 44 14.00 -6.55 -16.27
C LYS A 44 15.24 -5.96 -15.55
N GLY A 45 16.04 -5.15 -16.25
CA GLY A 45 17.17 -4.45 -15.66
C GLY A 45 16.74 -3.45 -14.58
N TRP A 46 15.69 -2.67 -14.81
CA TRP A 46 15.10 -1.81 -13.79
C TRP A 46 14.56 -2.61 -12.61
N ALA A 47 13.84 -3.70 -12.88
CA ALA A 47 13.28 -4.57 -11.85
C ALA A 47 14.37 -5.19 -10.96
N ASN A 48 15.47 -5.62 -11.55
CA ASN A 48 16.61 -6.17 -10.81
C ASN A 48 17.29 -5.10 -9.94
N ARG A 49 17.61 -3.93 -10.52
CA ARG A 49 18.23 -2.81 -9.79
C ARG A 49 17.35 -2.30 -8.65
N GLY A 50 16.05 -2.15 -8.92
CA GLY A 50 15.05 -1.65 -7.97
C GLY A 50 14.50 -2.73 -7.04
N LYS A 51 14.95 -3.99 -7.15
CA LYS A 51 14.46 -5.14 -6.38
C LYS A 51 12.92 -5.23 -6.37
N TRP A 52 12.31 -5.13 -7.55
CA TRP A 52 10.86 -5.20 -7.73
C TRP A 52 10.35 -6.55 -7.27
N THR A 53 9.69 -6.55 -6.10
CA THR A 53 9.18 -7.74 -5.40
C THR A 53 7.87 -7.37 -4.70
N LYS A 54 7.01 -8.36 -4.41
CA LYS A 54 5.77 -8.15 -3.64
C LYS A 54 6.05 -7.43 -2.30
N LYS A 55 7.11 -7.84 -1.59
CA LYS A 55 7.57 -7.17 -0.37
C LYS A 55 7.92 -5.69 -0.59
N LYS A 56 8.63 -5.37 -1.67
CA LYS A 56 9.01 -3.98 -1.97
C LYS A 56 7.80 -3.11 -2.32
N ILE A 57 6.81 -3.68 -3.01
CA ILE A 57 5.53 -3.01 -3.27
C ILE A 57 4.79 -2.75 -1.95
N GLU A 58 4.68 -3.76 -1.09
CA GLU A 58 4.04 -3.63 0.22
C GLU A 58 4.70 -2.56 1.10
N GLU A 59 6.03 -2.51 1.12
CA GLU A 59 6.80 -1.45 1.81
C GLU A 59 6.48 -0.06 1.26
N LYS A 60 6.44 0.11 -0.07
CA LYS A 60 6.10 1.39 -0.71
C LYS A 60 4.66 1.79 -0.40
N ASN A 61 3.71 0.87 -0.51
CA ASN A 61 2.30 1.13 -0.20
C ASN A 61 2.11 1.51 1.27
N TYR A 62 2.84 0.85 2.18
CA TYR A 62 2.83 1.21 3.60
C TYR A 62 3.26 2.66 3.83
N ILE A 63 4.36 3.08 3.21
CA ILE A 63 4.87 4.46 3.32
C ILE A 63 3.87 5.45 2.71
N LEU A 64 3.39 5.19 1.49
CA LEU A 64 2.45 6.08 0.80
C LEU A 64 1.14 6.26 1.59
N ILE A 65 0.59 5.19 2.15
CA ILE A 65 -0.61 5.25 2.99
C ILE A 65 -0.33 6.06 4.25
N LYS A 66 0.78 5.78 4.94
CA LYS A 66 1.14 6.48 6.17
C LYS A 66 1.30 7.99 5.93
N ASP A 67 2.07 8.35 4.90
CA ASP A 67 2.35 9.75 4.57
C ASP A 67 1.06 10.47 4.13
N SER A 68 0.20 9.82 3.35
CA SER A 68 -1.09 10.38 2.96
C SER A 68 -2.00 10.64 4.16
N LEU A 69 -2.10 9.70 5.10
CA LEU A 69 -2.92 9.87 6.31
C LEU A 69 -2.32 10.92 7.24
N LEU A 70 -0.99 11.00 7.34
CA LEU A 70 -0.32 12.03 8.13
C LEU A 70 -0.58 13.43 7.57
N ASN A 71 -0.46 13.61 6.25
CA ASN A 71 -0.75 14.89 5.60
C ASN A 71 -2.21 15.33 5.81
N GLN A 72 -3.17 14.41 5.67
CA GLN A 72 -4.57 14.70 5.99
C GLN A 72 -4.76 15.12 7.46
N LEU A 73 -4.02 14.51 8.38
CA LEU A 73 -4.07 14.87 9.80
C LEU A 73 -3.53 16.29 10.06
N GLU A 74 -2.44 16.66 9.38
CA GLU A 74 -1.82 17.98 9.49
C GLU A 74 -2.73 19.08 8.93
N GLU A 75 -3.41 18.83 7.79
CA GLU A 75 -4.37 19.76 7.18
C GLU A 75 -5.58 20.06 8.09
N LEU A 76 -5.93 19.13 8.99
CA LEU A 76 -7.09 19.26 9.88
C LEU A 76 -6.79 20.00 11.20
N LYS A 77 -5.53 20.38 11.49
CA LYS A 77 -5.16 20.89 12.82
C LYS A 77 -4.76 22.36 12.83
N GLU A 78 -5.53 23.14 13.60
CA GLU A 78 -5.15 24.50 14.01
C GLU A 78 -4.36 24.53 15.36
N ASN A 79 -4.26 23.42 16.12
CA ASN A 79 -3.67 23.40 17.48
C ASN A 79 -2.76 22.19 17.79
N ASN A 80 -1.55 22.44 18.32
CA ASN A 80 -0.49 21.45 18.61
C ASN A 80 -0.82 20.37 19.67
N SER A 81 -1.66 20.63 20.67
CA SER A 81 -1.86 19.68 21.79
C SER A 81 -2.64 18.41 21.43
N ILE A 82 -3.38 18.41 20.31
CA ILE A 82 -4.12 17.23 19.81
C ILE A 82 -3.19 16.35 18.92
N GLU A 83 -1.96 16.79 18.64
CA GLU A 83 -1.01 16.11 17.73
C GLU A 83 -0.60 14.71 18.18
N LEU A 84 -0.22 14.55 19.45
CA LEU A 84 0.35 13.30 19.95
C LEU A 84 -0.64 12.14 19.95
N HIS A 85 -1.87 12.35 20.44
CA HIS A 85 -2.88 11.30 20.51
C HIS A 85 -3.29 10.79 19.13
N TYR A 86 -3.51 11.69 18.17
CA TYR A 86 -3.88 11.25 16.82
C TYR A 86 -2.71 10.61 16.06
N LYS A 87 -1.47 11.03 16.33
CA LYS A 87 -0.29 10.36 15.78
C LYS A 87 -0.16 8.93 16.31
N ASP A 88 -0.52 8.70 17.57
CA ASP A 88 -0.57 7.37 18.17
C ASP A 88 -1.65 6.50 17.51
N LEU A 89 -2.88 7.02 17.39
CA LEU A 89 -3.96 6.34 16.66
C LEU A 89 -3.59 6.02 15.20
N LEU A 90 -2.89 6.92 14.51
CA LEU A 90 -2.36 6.65 13.17
C LEU A 90 -1.34 5.50 13.17
N ASN A 91 -0.44 5.45 14.16
CA ASN A 91 0.50 4.34 14.28
C ASN A 91 -0.20 3.01 14.59
N ASP A 92 -1.27 3.03 15.39
CA ASP A 92 -2.12 1.86 15.62
C ASP A 92 -2.77 1.39 14.32
N TYR A 93 -3.34 2.31 13.54
CA TYR A 93 -3.88 2.00 12.21
C TYR A 93 -2.84 1.32 11.31
N MET A 94 -1.62 1.85 11.26
CA MET A 94 -0.54 1.27 10.45
C MET A 94 -0.10 -0.12 10.97
N SER A 95 -0.19 -0.35 12.29
CA SER A 95 0.08 -1.66 12.89
C SER A 95 -1.01 -2.66 12.53
N LEU A 96 -2.28 -2.26 12.58
CA LEU A 96 -3.41 -3.07 12.12
C LEU A 96 -3.33 -3.37 10.63
N TRP A 97 -2.86 -2.43 9.78
CA TRP A 97 -2.64 -2.69 8.36
C TRP A 97 -1.67 -3.85 8.12
N LYS A 98 -0.58 -3.94 8.89
CA LYS A 98 0.37 -5.06 8.80
C LYS A 98 -0.28 -6.38 9.23
N ILE A 99 -1.07 -6.36 10.30
CA ILE A 99 -1.80 -7.54 10.80
C ILE A 99 -2.80 -8.01 9.73
N LYS A 100 -3.60 -7.09 9.19
CA LYS A 100 -4.56 -7.35 8.10
C LYS A 100 -3.88 -8.06 6.92
N ASN A 101 -2.75 -7.56 6.44
CA ASN A 101 -2.05 -8.18 5.31
C ASN A 101 -1.49 -9.56 5.63
N LYS A 102 -1.02 -9.80 6.86
CA LYS A 102 -0.63 -11.15 7.30
C LYS A 102 -1.81 -12.12 7.32
N LEU A 103 -2.98 -11.66 7.78
CA LEU A 103 -4.20 -12.47 7.79
C LEU A 103 -4.68 -12.79 6.36
N ILE A 104 -4.62 -11.82 5.45
CA ILE A 104 -4.92 -12.04 4.03
C ILE A 104 -3.95 -13.07 3.44
N ALA A 105 -2.65 -12.89 3.64
CA ALA A 105 -1.63 -13.82 3.12
C ALA A 105 -1.82 -15.25 3.67
N ASP A 106 -2.24 -15.37 4.93
CA ASP A 106 -2.57 -16.66 5.52
C ASP A 106 -3.79 -17.31 4.85
N ILE A 107 -4.86 -16.54 4.62
CA ILE A 107 -6.07 -17.02 3.94
C ILE A 107 -5.75 -17.43 2.50
N GLU A 108 -4.96 -16.64 1.77
CA GLU A 108 -4.48 -16.98 0.41
C GLU A 108 -3.71 -18.30 0.41
N LYS A 109 -2.90 -18.55 1.44
CA LYS A 109 -2.04 -19.73 1.55
C LYS A 109 -2.78 -20.98 2.00
N ARG A 110 -3.63 -20.88 3.04
CA ARG A 110 -4.27 -22.03 3.70
C ARG A 110 -5.72 -22.24 3.25
N GLY A 111 -6.32 -21.28 2.57
CA GLY A 111 -7.71 -21.30 2.17
C GLY A 111 -8.68 -20.96 3.31
N VAL A 112 -9.97 -21.00 2.99
CA VAL A 112 -11.06 -20.63 3.91
C VAL A 112 -11.37 -21.72 4.94
N SER A 113 -10.96 -22.96 4.66
CA SER A 113 -11.13 -24.13 5.49
C SER A 113 -9.78 -24.82 5.66
N VAL A 114 -9.39 -25.11 6.89
CA VAL A 114 -8.06 -25.61 7.24
C VAL A 114 -8.18 -26.94 7.96
N PRO A 115 -7.27 -27.89 7.69
CA PRO A 115 -7.28 -29.17 8.38
C PRO A 115 -7.04 -28.94 9.89
N TRP A 116 -7.77 -29.66 10.72
CA TRP A 116 -7.53 -29.74 12.15
C TRP A 116 -7.42 -31.20 12.56
N SER A 117 -6.60 -31.46 13.56
CA SER A 117 -6.46 -32.77 14.16
C SER A 117 -6.35 -32.59 15.66
N ASN A 118 -7.01 -33.45 16.42
CA ASN A 118 -6.84 -33.57 17.85
C ASN A 118 -6.49 -35.02 18.20
N GLY A 119 -5.21 -35.26 18.46
CA GLY A 119 -4.67 -36.61 18.64
C GLY A 119 -4.69 -37.44 17.37
N LYS A 120 -4.59 -38.77 17.54
CA LYS A 120 -4.45 -39.75 16.44
C LYS A 120 -5.76 -40.14 15.76
N VAL A 121 -6.91 -39.85 16.38
CA VAL A 121 -8.21 -40.46 15.99
C VAL A 121 -9.22 -39.43 15.47
N GLN A 122 -9.06 -38.16 15.83
CA GLN A 122 -10.00 -37.11 15.44
C GLN A 122 -9.31 -36.11 14.52
N SER A 123 -9.73 -36.08 13.26
CA SER A 123 -9.29 -35.08 12.29
C SER A 123 -10.46 -34.64 11.40
N GLY A 124 -10.38 -33.44 10.87
CA GLY A 124 -11.36 -32.91 9.94
C GLY A 124 -10.93 -31.56 9.39
N TYR A 125 -11.90 -30.75 9.00
CA TYR A 125 -11.68 -29.38 8.55
C TYR A 125 -12.44 -28.40 9.43
N LYS A 126 -11.82 -27.26 9.70
CA LYS A 126 -12.45 -26.16 10.44
C LYS A 126 -12.28 -24.85 9.66
N LYS A 127 -13.07 -23.84 10.01
CA LYS A 127 -12.93 -22.51 9.43
C LYS A 127 -11.53 -21.96 9.73
N ASN A 128 -10.96 -21.25 8.75
CA ASN A 128 -9.74 -20.49 9.01
C ASN A 128 -10.02 -19.31 9.96
N GLU A 129 -9.45 -19.34 11.16
CA GLU A 129 -9.58 -18.28 12.17
C GLU A 129 -9.07 -16.91 11.67
N SER A 130 -8.16 -16.90 10.69
CA SER A 130 -7.70 -15.64 10.10
C SER A 130 -8.83 -14.85 9.43
N ILE A 131 -9.94 -15.50 9.04
CA ILE A 131 -11.11 -14.83 8.46
C ILE A 131 -11.83 -13.98 9.51
N SER A 132 -12.14 -14.55 10.67
CA SER A 132 -12.81 -13.83 11.76
C SER A 132 -11.93 -12.69 12.28
N GLU A 133 -10.63 -12.95 12.46
CA GLU A 133 -9.67 -11.92 12.89
C GLU A 133 -9.48 -10.82 11.84
N LEU A 134 -9.55 -11.13 10.54
CA LEU A 134 -9.48 -10.13 9.47
C LEU A 134 -10.67 -9.17 9.54
N LEU A 135 -11.88 -9.69 9.73
CA LEU A 135 -13.09 -8.86 9.85
C LEU A 135 -13.03 -7.95 11.08
N LYS A 136 -12.57 -8.46 12.24
CA LYS A 136 -12.38 -7.67 13.45
C LYS A 136 -11.32 -6.59 13.26
N THR A 137 -10.18 -6.95 12.68
CA THR A 137 -9.09 -6.00 12.37
C THR A 137 -9.58 -4.88 11.47
N ASN A 138 -10.29 -5.21 10.38
CA ASN A 138 -10.87 -4.22 9.47
C ASN A 138 -11.87 -3.30 10.19
N ALA A 139 -12.72 -3.85 11.05
CA ALA A 139 -13.68 -3.05 11.82
C ALA A 139 -12.98 -2.03 12.74
N GLN A 140 -11.88 -2.43 13.41
CA GLN A 140 -11.10 -1.51 14.24
C GLN A 140 -10.38 -0.44 13.41
N MET A 141 -9.84 -0.82 12.25
CA MET A 141 -9.23 0.13 11.31
C MET A 141 -10.23 1.21 10.86
N LEU A 142 -11.48 0.83 10.56
CA LEU A 142 -12.53 1.78 10.18
C LEU A 142 -12.91 2.72 11.32
N LYS A 143 -12.97 2.22 12.57
CA LYS A 143 -13.23 3.05 13.74
C LYS A 143 -12.14 4.11 13.95
N ILE A 144 -10.87 3.73 13.82
CA ILE A 144 -9.75 4.69 13.91
C ILE A 144 -9.87 5.77 12.83
N LEU A 145 -10.16 5.39 11.57
CA LEU A 145 -10.34 6.40 10.50
C LEU A 145 -11.47 7.37 10.80
N ASN A 146 -12.59 6.88 11.36
CA ASN A 146 -13.72 7.71 11.78
C ASN A 146 -13.34 8.64 12.93
N GLU A 147 -12.64 8.15 13.96
CA GLU A 147 -12.18 8.96 15.10
C GLU A 147 -11.19 10.06 14.68
N LEU A 148 -10.35 9.77 13.68
CA LEU A 148 -9.43 10.74 13.09
C LEU A 148 -10.10 11.70 12.09
N ASN A 149 -11.40 11.51 11.79
CA ASN A 149 -12.14 12.24 10.74
C ASN A 149 -11.46 12.21 9.36
N LEU A 150 -10.72 11.13 9.05
CA LEU A 150 -9.99 11.00 7.79
C LEU A 150 -10.90 10.40 6.71
N LYS A 151 -10.78 10.92 5.49
CA LYS A 151 -11.53 10.41 4.33
C LYS A 151 -10.78 9.25 3.67
N PRO A 152 -11.49 8.32 3.02
CA PRO A 152 -10.84 7.29 2.20
C PRO A 152 -9.92 7.95 1.17
N ILE A 153 -8.69 7.45 1.06
CA ILE A 153 -7.74 7.92 0.04
C ILE A 153 -8.31 7.59 -1.33
N ILE A 154 -8.82 8.60 -2.04
CA ILE A 154 -9.10 8.50 -3.47
C ILE A 154 -7.73 8.67 -4.13
N LEU A 155 -7.13 7.56 -4.57
CA LEU A 155 -6.05 7.64 -5.55
C LEU A 155 -6.67 8.26 -6.80
N LYS A 156 -6.52 9.56 -6.99
CA LYS A 156 -6.87 10.18 -8.27
C LYS A 156 -6.02 9.47 -9.31
N ASP A 157 -6.66 8.73 -10.20
CA ASP A 157 -6.07 8.39 -11.48
C ASP A 157 -5.80 9.73 -12.15
N ASN A 158 -4.55 10.18 -12.10
CA ASN A 158 -4.10 11.27 -12.96
C ASN A 158 -4.02 10.70 -14.39
N ASP A 159 -5.18 10.44 -14.97
CA ASP A 159 -5.44 10.37 -16.39
C ASP A 159 -5.64 11.81 -16.90
N GLU A 160 -4.70 12.71 -16.65
CA GLU A 160 -4.66 13.99 -17.37
C GLU A 160 -4.03 13.74 -18.74
N ASP A 161 -4.93 13.42 -19.68
CA ASP A 161 -4.94 13.82 -21.09
C ASP A 161 -3.58 14.22 -21.70
N ILE A 162 -2.96 13.28 -22.41
CA ILE A 162 -2.13 13.63 -23.56
C ILE A 162 -3.12 13.89 -24.70
N GLU A 163 -3.58 15.13 -24.81
CA GLU A 163 -4.10 15.63 -26.08
C GLU A 163 -2.99 15.54 -27.14
N ILE A 164 -3.42 15.10 -28.33
CA ILE A 164 -2.63 14.69 -29.50
C ILE A 164 -1.70 15.81 -29.99
#